data_AF-A0A0L0FZT5-F1
#
_entry.id   AF-A0A0L0FZT5-F1
#
_cell.length_a   1.000
_cell.length_b   1.000
_cell.length_c   1.000
_cell.angle_alpha   90.00
_cell.angle_beta   90.00
_cell.angle_gamma   90.00
#
_symmetry.space_group_name_H-M   'P 1'
#
loop_
_entity.id
_entity.type
_entity.pdbx_description
1 polymer ?
#
loop_
_entity_poly.entity_id
_entity_poly.type
_entity_poly.pdbx_seq_one_letter_code
_entity_poly.pdbx_strand_id
1 'polypeptide(L)'
;MSVDHGVTVAIIGETGIGWFDVAKAGLLEVNGIIWTAGTQEIYRGHVATVTQDCPLFARTVKENLCYGAKTITTGTFSTELISESAMREAMSLACLDNWIESLPDGLDTVLTDGDRQVSGGQK
;
A
#
# COMPACT_ATOMS: atom_id res chain seq x y z
N MET A 1 14.01 15.66 12.80
CA MET A 1 14.51 14.41 12.19
C MET A 1 14.57 14.64 10.69
N SER A 2 15.66 14.27 10.02
CA SER A 2 15.78 14.28 8.56
C SER A 2 16.01 12.85 8.07
N VAL A 3 15.51 12.55 6.88
CA VAL A 3 15.72 11.26 6.19
C VAL A 3 16.28 11.60 4.82
N ASP A 4 17.51 11.17 4.56
CA ASP A 4 18.17 11.40 3.27
C ASP A 4 17.62 10.44 2.20
N HIS A 5 17.74 10.84 0.93
CA HIS A 5 17.27 10.04 -0.19
C HIS A 5 17.98 8.67 -0.23
N GLY A 6 17.19 7.59 -0.34
CA GLY A 6 17.69 6.22 -0.40
C GLY A 6 18.07 5.62 0.96
N VAL A 7 17.84 6.34 2.06
CA VAL A 7 18.12 5.85 3.41
C VAL A 7 16.88 5.24 4.05
N THR A 8 17.04 4.05 4.61
CA THR A 8 16.04 3.41 5.48
C THR A 8 16.26 3.82 6.92
N VAL A 9 15.22 4.34 7.58
CA VAL A 9 15.28 4.74 8.99
C VAL A 9 14.26 3.95 9.81
N ALA A 10 14.69 3.44 10.96
CA ALA A 10 13.83 2.78 11.94
C ALA A 10 13.54 3.74 13.10
N ILE A 11 12.27 3.86 13.48
CA ILE A 11 11.84 4.59 14.68
C ILE A 11 11.54 3.54 15.76
N ILE A 12 12.20 3.65 16.91
CA ILE A 12 12.09 2.70 18.02
C ILE A 12 11.68 3.46 19.28
N GLY A 13 10.71 2.94 20.03
CA GLY A 13 10.26 3.52 21.28
C GLY A 13 9.36 2.55 22.04
N GLU A 14 8.99 2.92 23.27
CA GLU A 14 8.10 2.12 24.11
C GLU A 14 6.68 2.07 23.53
N THR A 15 5.95 1.00 23.87
CA THR A 15 4.53 0.87 23.51
C THR A 15 3.73 2.07 24.03
N GLY A 16 2.98 2.73 23.16
CA GLY A 16 2.15 3.89 23.52
C GLY A 16 2.83 5.26 23.38
N ILE A 17 4.09 5.33 22.91
CA ILE A 17 4.81 6.60 22.67
C ILE A 17 4.19 7.47 21.55
N GLY A 18 3.18 6.96 20.84
CA GLY A 18 2.50 7.71 19.77
C GLY A 18 3.37 7.91 18.53
N TRP A 19 4.24 6.94 18.19
CA TRP A 19 5.11 7.05 17.01
C TRP A 19 4.33 7.17 15.68
N PHE A 20 3.10 6.67 15.62
CA PHE A 20 2.18 6.90 14.50
C PHE A 20 1.64 8.33 14.41
N ASP A 21 1.66 9.08 15.52
CA ASP A 21 1.17 10.47 15.63
C ASP A 21 2.26 11.51 15.36
N VAL A 22 3.48 11.10 14.94
CA VAL A 22 4.59 12.00 14.59
C VAL A 22 4.17 13.03 13.52
N ALA A 23 3.16 12.72 12.70
CA ALA A 23 2.58 13.62 11.70
C ALA A 23 1.70 14.75 12.26
N LYS A 24 1.32 14.74 13.55
CA LYS A 24 0.31 15.66 14.10
C LYS A 24 0.88 16.94 14.74
N ALA A 25 2.18 17.07 14.95
CA ALA A 25 2.75 18.14 15.77
C ALA A 25 3.98 18.88 15.20
N GLY A 26 4.22 18.84 13.88
CA GLY A 26 5.41 19.48 13.29
C GLY A 26 5.27 19.92 11.84
N LEU A 27 6.29 20.65 11.37
CA LEU A 27 6.47 20.98 9.95
C LEU A 27 7.11 19.78 9.24
N LEU A 28 6.42 19.21 8.25
CA LEU A 28 6.98 18.20 7.37
C LEU A 28 7.44 18.88 6.08
N GLU A 29 8.69 18.67 5.68
CA GLU A 29 9.24 19.16 4.43
C GLU A 29 9.73 17.96 3.61
N VAL A 30 9.38 17.94 2.33
CA VAL A 30 9.80 16.90 1.39
C VAL A 30 10.34 17.59 0.15
N ASN A 31 11.62 17.37 -0.16
CA ASN A 31 12.34 18.00 -1.28
C ASN A 31 12.23 19.53 -1.33
N GLY A 32 12.33 20.22 -0.18
CA GLY A 32 12.22 21.69 -0.14
C GLY A 32 10.79 22.23 -0.09
N ILE A 33 9.77 21.36 -0.15
CA ILE A 33 8.36 21.76 -0.15
C ILE A 33 7.74 21.40 1.20
N ILE A 34 7.16 22.39 1.85
CA ILE A 34 6.44 22.22 3.12
C ILE A 34 5.09 21.53 2.85
N TRP A 35 4.85 20.44 3.56
CA TRP A 35 3.59 19.73 3.56
C TRP A 35 2.51 20.57 4.25
N THR A 36 1.46 20.87 3.51
CA THR A 36 0.26 21.57 4.00
C THR A 36 -1.00 20.86 3.52
N ALA A 37 -2.17 21.28 4.00
CA ALA A 37 -3.45 20.72 3.58
C ALA A 37 -3.65 20.75 2.04
N GLY A 38 -3.01 21.68 1.33
CA GLY A 38 -3.13 21.82 -0.13
C GLY A 38 -2.17 20.97 -0.97
N THR A 39 -1.19 20.30 -0.37
CA THR A 39 -0.16 19.54 -1.10
C THR A 39 -0.37 18.02 -1.06
N GLN A 40 -1.45 17.54 -0.44
CA GLN A 40 -1.65 16.13 -0.12
C GLN A 40 -1.65 15.21 -1.35
N GLU A 41 -2.31 15.61 -2.44
CA GLU A 41 -2.39 14.82 -3.66
C GLU A 41 -1.01 14.63 -4.31
N ILE A 42 -0.16 15.66 -4.25
CA ILE A 42 1.21 15.62 -4.79
C ILE A 42 2.00 14.54 -4.06
N TYR A 43 1.89 14.42 -2.74
CA TYR A 43 2.68 13.46 -1.97
C TYR A 43 2.11 12.05 -1.96
N ARG A 44 0.79 11.88 -1.99
CA ARG A 44 0.17 10.54 -2.02
C ARG A 44 0.58 9.72 -3.25
N GLY A 45 0.93 10.37 -4.36
CA GLY A 45 1.47 9.70 -5.54
C GLY A 45 2.94 9.26 -5.44
N HIS A 46 3.65 9.66 -4.37
CA HIS A 46 5.08 9.39 -4.15
C HIS A 46 5.35 8.59 -2.87
N VAL A 47 4.34 8.36 -2.04
CA VAL A 47 4.46 7.63 -0.76
C VAL A 47 3.54 6.43 -0.80
N ALA A 48 4.11 5.25 -0.56
CA ALA A 48 3.37 4.02 -0.27
C ALA A 48 3.47 3.72 1.22
N THR A 49 2.39 3.19 1.80
CA THR A 49 2.34 2.80 3.21
C THR A 49 1.91 1.35 3.32
N VAL A 50 2.63 0.58 4.12
CA VAL A 50 2.25 -0.78 4.52
C VAL A 50 1.94 -0.73 6.01
N THR A 51 0.70 -1.04 6.39
CA THR A 51 0.20 -0.98 7.76
C THR A 51 -0.04 -2.39 8.28
N GLN A 52 0.00 -2.56 9.61
CA GLN A 52 -0.32 -3.84 10.24
C GLN A 52 -1.76 -4.28 9.93
N ASP A 53 -2.70 -3.34 9.94
CA ASP A 53 -4.05 -3.54 9.44
C ASP A 53 -4.11 -3.00 8.00
N CYS A 54 -3.95 -3.90 7.02
CA CYS A 54 -4.09 -3.59 5.59
C CYS A 54 -5.51 -3.97 5.16
N PRO A 55 -6.46 -3.01 5.04
CA PRO A 55 -7.85 -3.34 4.73
C PRO A 55 -7.98 -3.84 3.29
N LEU A 56 -8.57 -5.02 3.14
CA LEU A 56 -8.93 -5.58 1.83
C LEU A 56 -10.40 -5.32 1.50
N PHE A 57 -10.66 -4.95 0.25
CA PHE A 57 -12.00 -4.74 -0.27
C PHE A 57 -12.62 -6.06 -0.72
N ALA A 58 -13.96 -6.12 -0.65
CA ALA A 58 -14.76 -7.23 -1.16
C ALA A 58 -14.76 -7.29 -2.70
N ARG A 59 -13.59 -7.63 -3.26
CA ARG A 59 -13.21 -7.52 -4.68
C ARG A 59 -12.24 -8.65 -5.02
N THR A 60 -11.86 -8.75 -6.29
CA THR A 60 -10.84 -9.73 -6.71
C THR A 60 -9.46 -9.41 -6.11
N VAL A 61 -8.57 -10.41 -6.04
CA VAL A 61 -7.19 -10.21 -5.59
C VAL A 61 -6.47 -9.19 -6.46
N LYS A 62 -6.60 -9.29 -7.80
CA LYS A 62 -6.00 -8.31 -8.72
C LYS A 62 -6.50 -6.88 -8.48
N GLU A 63 -7.77 -6.73 -8.10
CA GLU A 63 -8.33 -5.40 -7.86
C GLU A 63 -7.79 -4.77 -6.58
N ASN A 64 -7.61 -5.56 -5.53
CA ASN A 64 -6.93 -5.12 -4.31
C ASN A 64 -5.46 -4.79 -4.58
N LEU A 65 -4.75 -5.65 -5.33
CA LEU A 65 -3.34 -5.43 -5.71
C LEU A 65 -3.15 -4.12 -6.50
N CYS A 66 -4.08 -3.83 -7.42
CA CYS A 66 -4.00 -2.65 -8.28
C CYS A 66 -4.62 -1.39 -7.64
N TYR A 67 -5.10 -1.45 -6.39
CA TYR A 67 -5.81 -0.33 -5.76
C TYR A 67 -4.99 0.97 -5.72
N GLY A 68 -3.68 0.87 -5.48
CA GLY A 68 -2.75 2.00 -5.45
C GLY A 68 -2.21 2.44 -6.82
N ALA A 69 -2.58 1.74 -7.90
CA ALA A 69 -2.10 2.06 -9.24
C ALA A 69 -2.62 3.43 -9.70
N LYS A 70 -1.77 4.18 -10.42
CA LYS A 70 -2.02 5.56 -10.90
C LYS A 70 -3.13 5.67 -11.95
N THR A 71 -4.36 5.36 -11.56
CA THR A 71 -5.60 5.64 -12.31
C THR A 71 -6.47 6.70 -11.62
N ILE A 72 -5.94 7.34 -10.57
CA ILE A 72 -6.57 8.52 -9.92
C ILE A 72 -6.20 9.83 -10.66
N THR A 73 -5.74 9.78 -11.92
CA THR A 73 -5.64 11.00 -12.75
C THR A 73 -6.93 11.25 -13.55
N THR A 74 -7.71 10.19 -13.80
CA THR A 74 -9.02 10.22 -14.49
C THR A 74 -10.18 9.80 -13.58
N GLY A 75 -9.93 9.63 -12.27
CA GLY A 75 -10.96 9.28 -11.28
C GLY A 75 -11.60 7.90 -11.47
N THR A 76 -11.02 7.03 -12.30
CA THR A 76 -11.60 5.73 -12.67
C THR A 76 -10.62 4.63 -12.34
N PHE A 77 -11.02 3.67 -11.51
CA PHE A 77 -10.23 2.49 -11.20
C PHE A 77 -10.16 1.54 -12.41
N SER A 78 -8.95 1.11 -12.82
CA SER A 78 -8.76 0.12 -13.88
C SER A 78 -7.56 -0.78 -13.58
N THR A 79 -7.77 -2.10 -13.70
CA THR A 79 -6.70 -3.11 -13.64
C THR A 79 -5.99 -3.27 -14.99
N GLU A 80 -6.54 -2.73 -16.08
CA GLU A 80 -6.01 -2.92 -17.45
C GLU A 80 -4.69 -2.21 -17.71
N LEU A 81 -4.34 -1.23 -16.86
CA LEU A 81 -3.07 -0.51 -16.95
C LEU A 81 -1.88 -1.33 -16.44
N ILE A 82 -2.13 -2.43 -15.71
CA ILE A 82 -1.10 -3.29 -15.17
C ILE A 82 -1.21 -4.65 -15.84
N SER A 83 -0.15 -5.04 -16.56
CA SER A 83 -0.07 -6.37 -17.17
C SER A 83 -0.14 -7.47 -16.11
N GLU A 84 -0.75 -8.61 -16.45
CA GLU A 84 -0.80 -9.77 -15.55
C GLU A 84 0.60 -10.26 -15.12
N SER A 85 1.61 -10.17 -16.01
CA SER A 85 2.99 -10.50 -15.66
C SER A 85 3.56 -9.62 -14.55
N ALA A 86 3.28 -8.31 -14.58
CA ALA A 86 3.70 -7.39 -13.52
C ALA A 86 2.97 -7.65 -12.20
N MET A 87 1.69 -8.04 -12.26
CA MET A 87 0.95 -8.46 -11.07
C MET A 87 1.56 -9.73 -10.45
N ARG A 88 1.89 -10.73 -11.27
CA ARG A 88 2.53 -11.97 -10.82
C ARG A 88 3.92 -11.72 -10.25
N GLU A 89 4.71 -10.87 -10.89
CA GLU A 89 6.02 -10.45 -10.37
C GLU A 89 5.90 -9.79 -9.00
N ALA A 90 4.93 -8.86 -8.82
CA ALA A 90 4.69 -8.22 -7.54
C ALA A 90 4.30 -9.23 -6.44
N MET A 91 3.43 -10.19 -6.77
CA MET A 91 3.07 -11.27 -5.83
C MET A 91 4.28 -12.15 -5.47
N SER A 92 5.15 -12.43 -6.44
CA SER A 92 6.36 -13.22 -6.19
C SER A 92 7.36 -12.49 -5.30
N LEU A 93 7.57 -11.18 -5.52
CA LEU A 93 8.37 -10.33 -4.64
C LEU A 93 7.81 -10.25 -3.21
N ALA A 94 6.49 -10.40 -3.06
CA ALA A 94 5.82 -10.51 -1.77
C ALA A 94 5.80 -11.93 -1.19
N CYS A 95 6.42 -12.92 -1.84
CA CYS A 95 6.41 -14.34 -1.46
C CYS A 95 5.01 -14.97 -1.41
N LEU A 96 4.09 -14.52 -2.28
CA LEU A 96 2.69 -14.94 -2.32
C LEU A 96 2.35 -15.92 -3.45
N ASP A 97 3.34 -16.43 -4.20
CA ASP A 97 3.14 -17.35 -5.32
C ASP A 97 2.29 -18.57 -4.91
N ASN A 98 2.73 -19.29 -3.87
CA ASN A 98 2.03 -20.47 -3.36
C ASN A 98 0.61 -20.16 -2.89
N TRP A 99 0.39 -18.97 -2.32
CA TRP A 99 -0.94 -18.56 -1.88
C TRP A 99 -1.85 -18.33 -3.08
N ILE A 100 -1.39 -17.58 -4.08
CA ILE A 100 -2.15 -17.33 -5.31
C ILE A 100 -2.48 -18.62 -6.05
N GLU A 101 -1.53 -19.56 -6.15
CA GLU A 101 -1.76 -20.87 -6.75
C GLU A 101 -2.76 -21.73 -5.98
N SER A 102 -2.90 -21.51 -4.66
CA SER A 102 -3.88 -22.23 -3.84
C SER A 102 -5.30 -21.72 -3.98
N LEU A 103 -5.50 -20.52 -4.56
CA LEU A 103 -6.82 -19.93 -4.75
C LEU A 103 -7.53 -20.53 -5.97
N PRO A 104 -8.86 -20.71 -5.94
CA PRO A 104 -9.62 -21.37 -7.01
C PRO A 104 -9.47 -20.68 -8.36
N ASP A 105 -9.42 -19.35 -8.37
CA ASP A 105 -9.34 -18.53 -9.59
C ASP A 105 -8.07 -17.64 -9.61
N GLY A 106 -7.07 -17.96 -8.77
CA GLY A 106 -5.84 -17.17 -8.66
C GLY A 106 -6.12 -15.68 -8.40
N LEU A 107 -5.58 -14.81 -9.27
CA LEU A 107 -5.76 -13.36 -9.21
C LEU A 107 -7.22 -12.90 -9.37
N ASP A 108 -8.07 -13.69 -10.02
CA ASP A 108 -9.49 -13.41 -10.23
C ASP A 108 -10.38 -13.85 -9.05
N THR A 109 -9.79 -14.50 -8.04
CA THR A 109 -10.52 -14.94 -6.85
C THR A 109 -11.10 -13.74 -6.11
N VAL A 110 -12.40 -13.77 -5.86
CA VAL A 110 -13.12 -12.72 -5.11
C VAL A 110 -12.95 -12.94 -3.61
N LEU A 111 -12.39 -11.96 -2.91
CA LEU A 111 -12.28 -11.94 -1.46
C LEU A 111 -13.58 -11.44 -0.85
N THR A 112 -14.56 -12.30 -0.60
CA THR A 112 -15.90 -11.87 -0.15
C THR A 112 -15.95 -11.29 1.26
N ASP A 113 -15.07 -11.74 2.15
CA ASP A 113 -14.97 -11.28 3.54
C ASP A 113 -13.69 -10.47 3.80
N GLY A 114 -13.06 -9.96 2.73
CA GLY A 114 -11.84 -9.13 2.73
C GLY A 114 -10.72 -9.68 3.63
N ASP A 115 -10.83 -9.35 4.91
CA ASP A 115 -9.89 -9.62 5.98
C ASP A 115 -9.92 -11.03 6.59
N ARG A 116 -11.02 -11.79 6.48
CA ARG A 116 -11.14 -13.11 7.16
C ARG A 116 -10.56 -14.26 6.35
N GLN A 117 -10.38 -14.08 5.05
CA GLN A 117 -9.89 -15.12 4.14
C GLN A 117 -8.36 -15.05 3.95
N VAL A 118 -7.72 -14.03 4.53
CA VAL A 118 -6.31 -13.69 4.32
C VAL A 118 -5.64 -13.58 5.69
N SER A 119 -4.55 -14.33 5.90
CA SER A 119 -3.78 -14.23 7.13
C SER A 119 -3.04 -12.89 7.23
N GLY A 120 -2.63 -12.48 8.43
CA GLY A 120 -1.96 -11.19 8.61
C GLY A 120 -0.61 -11.05 7.88
N GLY A 121 0.05 -12.16 7.51
CA GLY A 121 1.25 -12.11 6.67
C GLY A 121 0.98 -12.15 5.17
N GLN A 122 -0.26 -12.42 4.76
CA GLN A 122 -0.71 -12.39 3.37
C GLN A 122 -1.40 -11.07 2.99
N LYS A 123 -1.91 -10.35 3.99
CA LYS A 123 -2.41 -8.97 3.85
C LYS A 123 -1.26 -7.99 3.64
#